data_AF-A0A7K2EI58-F1
#
_entry.id   AF-A0A7K2EI58-F1
#
_cell.length_a   1.000
_cell.length_b   1.000
_cell.length_c   1.000
_cell.angle_alpha   90.00
_cell.angle_beta   90.00
_cell.angle_gamma   90.00
#
_symmetry.space_group_name_H-M   'P 1'
#
loop_
_entity.id
_entity.type
_entity.pdbx_description
1 polymer ?
#
loop_
_entity_poly.entity_id
_entity_poly.type
_entity_poly.pdbx_seq_one_letter_code
_entity_poly.pdbx_strand_id
1 'polypeptide(L)'
;MPLATLTRLKDELLDLYGEDQIALFVTTITRMQVGDLLKSGVTKINNRLSIGQDAPNEPGAIADYSVTFAELLAHFDPESQQNKAVRARLIVFAFTLWENIYRPAISEECGRDCINSDAFGDLRRYRNAILHNKGKLDKDIKVLTVFGKGDTIEPTAEQLREVFKQLLVGLNDLGVRYYGENPGFEWGRRLNA
;
A
#
# COMPACT_ATOMS: atom_id res chain seq x y z
N MET A 1 -25.20 -4.65 -13.91
CA MET A 1 -25.43 -4.52 -12.45
C MET A 1 -24.87 -3.18 -12.03
N PRO A 2 -25.69 -2.25 -11.50
CA PRO A 2 -25.29 -0.85 -11.26
C PRO A 2 -24.24 -0.65 -10.16
N LEU A 3 -23.55 -1.69 -9.68
CA LEU A 3 -22.47 -1.54 -8.68
C LEU A 3 -21.23 -2.40 -8.98
N ALA A 4 -21.22 -3.11 -10.11
CA ALA A 4 -20.18 -4.11 -10.39
C ALA A 4 -18.77 -3.51 -10.43
N THR A 5 -18.63 -2.28 -10.96
CA THR A 5 -17.35 -1.57 -11.04
C THR A 5 -16.88 -1.07 -9.68
N LEU A 6 -17.78 -0.54 -8.84
CA LEU A 6 -17.47 -0.16 -7.46
C LEU A 6 -17.08 -1.36 -6.60
N THR A 7 -17.77 -2.50 -6.75
CA THR A 7 -17.42 -3.74 -6.04
C THR A 7 -16.03 -4.24 -6.41
N ARG A 8 -15.68 -4.22 -7.71
CA ARG A 8 -14.34 -4.60 -8.16
C ARG A 8 -13.24 -3.69 -7.60
N LEU A 9 -13.47 -2.37 -7.60
CA LEU A 9 -12.53 -1.42 -6.97
C LEU A 9 -12.38 -1.70 -5.48
N LYS A 10 -13.48 -1.99 -4.77
CA LYS A 10 -13.45 -2.35 -3.35
C LYS A 10 -12.60 -3.59 -3.12
N ASP A 11 -12.75 -4.63 -3.95
CA ASP A 11 -11.96 -5.86 -3.83
C ASP A 11 -10.47 -5.61 -4.10
N GLU A 12 -10.12 -4.89 -5.17
CA GLU A 12 -8.72 -4.57 -5.46
C GLU A 12 -8.07 -3.70 -4.37
N LEU A 13 -8.79 -2.75 -3.78
CA LEU A 13 -8.28 -1.99 -2.64
C LEU A 13 -8.03 -2.87 -1.41
N LEU A 14 -8.91 -3.84 -1.14
CA LEU A 14 -8.72 -4.77 -0.04
C LEU A 14 -7.55 -5.73 -0.29
N ASP A 15 -7.39 -6.20 -1.53
CA ASP A 15 -6.29 -7.07 -1.91
C ASP A 15 -4.95 -6.33 -1.84
N LEU A 16 -4.90 -5.08 -2.31
CA LEU A 16 -3.72 -4.21 -2.21
C LEU A 16 -3.30 -3.96 -0.75
N TYR A 17 -4.24 -3.79 0.17
CA TYR A 17 -3.92 -3.76 1.59
C TYR A 17 -3.50 -5.13 2.12
N GLY A 18 -4.13 -6.21 1.64
CA GLY A 18 -3.73 -7.58 1.95
C GLY A 18 -2.26 -7.86 1.61
N GLU A 19 -1.72 -7.23 0.56
CA GLU A 19 -0.31 -7.31 0.21
C GLU A 19 0.64 -6.73 1.28
N ASP A 20 0.23 -5.70 2.05
CA ASP A 20 1.01 -5.22 3.21
C ASP A 20 1.13 -6.31 4.28
N GLN A 21 0.07 -7.08 4.51
CA GLN A 21 0.10 -8.22 5.43
C GLN A 21 0.98 -9.36 4.91
N ILE A 22 1.00 -9.59 3.59
CA ILE A 22 1.90 -10.59 2.97
C ILE A 22 3.36 -10.14 3.10
N ALA A 23 3.68 -8.87 2.84
CA ALA A 23 5.02 -8.34 3.01
C ALA A 23 5.49 -8.44 4.48
N LEU A 24 4.62 -8.15 5.44
CA LEU A 24 4.88 -8.35 6.87
C LEU A 24 5.06 -9.84 7.24
N PHE A 25 4.26 -10.72 6.64
CA PHE A 25 4.30 -12.16 6.87
C PHE A 25 5.58 -12.78 6.32
N VAL A 26 5.97 -12.44 5.08
CA VAL A 26 7.24 -12.86 4.48
C VAL A 26 8.41 -12.35 5.34
N THR A 27 8.38 -11.08 5.76
CA THR A 27 9.35 -10.50 6.69
C THR A 27 9.44 -11.29 8.00
N THR A 28 8.29 -11.69 8.56
CA THR A 28 8.23 -12.47 9.81
C THR A 28 8.78 -13.88 9.65
N ILE A 29 8.44 -14.57 8.55
CA ILE A 29 9.00 -15.89 8.23
C ILE A 29 10.50 -15.81 8.01
N THR A 30 10.98 -14.84 7.23
CA THR A 30 12.41 -14.64 7.01
C THR A 30 13.13 -14.36 8.32
N ARG A 31 12.54 -13.58 9.24
CA ARG A 31 13.09 -13.37 10.59
C ARG A 31 13.18 -14.66 11.39
N MET A 32 12.15 -15.51 11.35
CA MET A 32 12.16 -16.82 12.03
C MET A 32 13.27 -17.71 11.47
N GLN A 33 13.35 -17.85 10.14
CA GLN A 33 14.35 -18.68 9.47
C GLN A 33 15.77 -18.18 9.72
N VAL A 34 16.01 -16.86 9.62
CA VAL A 34 17.31 -16.26 9.94
C VAL A 34 17.67 -16.44 11.41
N GLY A 35 16.70 -16.29 12.32
CA GLY A 35 16.88 -16.55 13.74
C GLY A 35 17.28 -18.00 14.03
N ASP A 36 16.65 -18.96 13.37
CA ASP A 36 16.95 -20.39 13.52
C ASP A 36 18.32 -20.76 12.91
N LEU A 37 18.70 -20.15 11.78
CA LEU A 37 20.03 -20.27 11.20
C LEU A 37 21.12 -19.73 12.13
N LEU A 38 20.87 -18.61 12.83
CA LEU A 38 21.80 -18.06 13.81
C LEU A 38 21.92 -18.95 15.05
N LYS A 39 20.80 -19.46 15.56
CA LYS A 39 20.77 -20.38 16.73
C LYS A 39 21.45 -21.71 16.45
N SER A 40 21.34 -22.22 15.23
CA SER A 40 21.99 -23.48 14.84
C SER A 40 23.51 -23.37 14.70
N GLY A 41 24.07 -22.15 14.72
CA GLY A 41 25.49 -21.89 14.54
C GLY A 41 25.99 -22.06 13.10
N VAL A 42 25.09 -22.39 12.17
CA VAL A 42 25.38 -22.54 10.73
C VAL A 42 25.76 -21.20 10.10
N THR A 43 25.21 -20.10 10.62
CA THR A 43 25.58 -18.75 10.20
C THR A 43 25.86 -17.84 11.42
N LYS A 44 26.55 -16.73 11.19
CA LYS A 44 26.84 -15.70 12.21
C LYS A 44 26.13 -14.40 11.85
N ILE A 45 25.87 -13.56 12.85
CA ILE A 45 25.11 -12.31 12.67
C ILE A 45 25.80 -11.34 11.69
N ASN A 46 27.14 -11.40 11.58
CA ASN A 46 27.92 -10.60 10.65
C ASN A 46 28.10 -11.24 9.26
N ASN A 47 27.59 -12.45 9.04
CA ASN A 47 27.61 -13.07 7.72
C ASN A 47 26.72 -12.27 6.77
N ARG A 48 27.13 -12.17 5.50
CA ARG A 48 26.41 -11.41 4.47
C ARG A 48 25.52 -12.33 3.66
N LEU A 49 24.28 -11.90 3.44
CA LEU A 49 23.43 -12.34 2.37
C LEU A 49 23.73 -11.45 1.16
N SER A 50 24.12 -12.08 0.04
CA SER A 50 24.30 -11.39 -1.24
C SER A 50 23.30 -11.97 -2.23
N ILE A 51 22.55 -11.09 -2.89
CA ILE A 51 21.62 -11.41 -3.96
C ILE A 51 22.19 -10.78 -5.24
N GLY A 52 22.33 -11.58 -6.28
CA GLY A 52 22.78 -11.18 -7.61
C GLY A 52 22.26 -12.16 -8.65
N GLN A 53 22.38 -11.80 -9.92
CA GLN A 53 21.94 -12.66 -11.03
C GLN A 53 22.88 -13.85 -11.26
N ASP A 54 24.17 -13.67 -10.96
CA ASP A 54 25.20 -14.69 -11.17
C ASP A 54 25.46 -15.50 -9.90
N ALA A 55 26.04 -16.69 -10.06
CA ALA A 55 26.38 -17.53 -8.92
C ALA A 55 27.47 -16.84 -8.07
N PRO A 56 27.34 -16.79 -6.73
CA PRO A 56 28.24 -15.99 -5.88
C PRO A 56 29.69 -16.48 -5.86
N ASN A 57 29.95 -17.67 -6.40
CA ASN A 57 31.26 -18.28 -6.56
C ASN A 57 31.90 -18.04 -7.94
N GLU A 58 31.23 -17.32 -8.85
CA GLU A 58 31.77 -17.01 -10.17
C GLU A 58 32.68 -15.77 -10.16
N PRO A 59 33.85 -15.81 -10.83
CA PRO A 59 34.73 -14.66 -10.97
C PRO A 59 34.02 -13.54 -11.74
N GLY A 60 33.83 -12.40 -11.10
CA GLY A 60 33.16 -11.23 -11.71
C GLY A 60 31.68 -11.09 -11.36
N ALA A 61 31.10 -12.01 -10.59
CA ALA A 61 29.74 -11.86 -10.07
C ALA A 61 29.59 -10.58 -9.25
N ILE A 62 28.63 -9.74 -9.63
CA ILE A 62 28.29 -8.51 -8.92
C ILE A 62 27.02 -8.78 -8.11
N ALA A 63 27.10 -8.56 -6.80
CA ALA A 63 25.90 -8.58 -5.97
C ALA A 63 25.08 -7.30 -6.25
N ASP A 64 23.88 -7.47 -6.77
CA ASP A 64 22.89 -6.39 -6.91
C ASP A 64 22.51 -5.82 -5.54
N TYR A 65 22.55 -6.67 -4.51
CA TYR A 65 22.26 -6.31 -3.14
C TYR A 65 23.09 -7.16 -2.18
N SER A 66 23.71 -6.54 -1.17
CA SER A 66 24.46 -7.26 -0.13
C SER A 66 24.20 -6.64 1.23
N VAL A 67 23.77 -7.46 2.17
CA VAL A 67 23.38 -7.05 3.53
C VAL A 67 23.84 -8.09 4.53
N THR A 68 24.28 -7.69 5.72
CA THR A 68 24.56 -8.63 6.81
C THR A 68 23.25 -9.16 7.41
N PHE A 69 23.28 -10.34 8.04
CA PHE A 69 22.11 -10.80 8.81
C PHE A 69 21.78 -9.84 9.97
N ALA A 70 22.77 -9.15 10.55
CA ALA A 70 22.58 -8.09 11.53
C ALA A 70 21.74 -6.94 10.97
N GLU A 71 22.13 -6.41 9.80
CA GLU A 71 21.41 -5.35 9.10
C GLU A 71 20.02 -5.85 8.65
N LEU A 72 19.92 -7.05 8.09
CA LEU A 72 18.65 -7.65 7.68
C LEU A 72 17.69 -7.77 8.87
N LEU A 73 18.18 -8.24 10.03
CA LEU A 73 17.40 -8.33 11.28
C LEU A 73 17.05 -6.96 11.86
N ALA A 74 17.94 -5.98 11.76
CA ALA A 74 17.68 -4.60 12.17
C ALA A 74 16.67 -3.89 11.25
N HIS A 75 16.56 -4.32 9.99
CA HIS A 75 15.61 -3.80 9.01
C HIS A 75 14.24 -4.50 9.04
N PHE A 76 14.08 -5.58 9.83
CA PHE A 76 12.79 -6.25 10.08
C PHE A 76 11.96 -5.59 11.19
N ASP A 77 12.01 -4.27 11.28
CA ASP A 77 11.02 -3.51 12.01
C ASP A 77 9.79 -3.32 11.10
N PRO A 78 8.58 -3.81 11.48
CA PRO A 78 7.35 -3.48 10.76
C PRO A 78 7.17 -1.98 10.54
N GLU A 79 7.76 -1.14 11.39
CA GLU A 79 7.74 0.32 11.29
C GLU A 79 9.05 0.93 10.75
N SER A 80 9.88 0.09 10.12
CA SER A 80 11.06 0.54 9.39
C SER A 80 10.71 1.52 8.28
N GLN A 81 11.68 2.37 7.94
CA GLN A 81 11.53 3.34 6.87
C GLN A 81 11.27 2.68 5.50
N GLN A 82 11.80 1.48 5.28
CA GLN A 82 11.52 0.68 4.08
C GLN A 82 10.04 0.27 4.03
N ASN A 83 9.49 -0.24 5.13
CA ASN A 83 8.09 -0.65 5.19
C ASN A 83 7.15 0.55 5.04
N LYS A 84 7.46 1.68 5.69
CA LYS A 84 6.73 2.94 5.51
C LYS A 84 6.76 3.42 4.06
N ALA A 85 7.89 3.30 3.37
CA ALA A 85 8.02 3.63 1.95
C ALA A 85 7.21 2.69 1.05
N VAL A 86 7.17 1.39 1.34
CA VAL A 86 6.32 0.42 0.63
C VAL A 86 4.84 0.78 0.82
N ARG A 87 4.40 1.04 2.04
CA ARG A 87 3.01 1.46 2.33
C ARG A 87 2.64 2.78 1.64
N ALA A 88 3.55 3.75 1.60
CA ALA A 88 3.35 4.97 0.83
C ALA A 88 3.19 4.69 -0.68
N ARG A 89 3.87 3.69 -1.24
CA ARG A 89 3.66 3.26 -2.65
C ARG A 89 2.30 2.61 -2.86
N LEU A 90 1.76 1.89 -1.87
CA LEU A 90 0.39 1.35 -1.96
C LEU A 90 -0.66 2.47 -2.09
N ILE A 91 -0.47 3.61 -1.40
CA ILE A 91 -1.31 4.81 -1.57
C ILE A 91 -1.23 5.34 -3.03
N VAL A 92 -0.03 5.40 -3.60
CA VAL A 92 0.18 5.83 -5.00
C VAL A 92 -0.51 4.87 -5.97
N PHE A 93 -0.40 3.57 -5.73
CA PHE A 93 -1.01 2.55 -6.57
C PHE A 93 -2.54 2.58 -6.49
N ALA A 94 -3.12 2.72 -5.29
CA ALA A 94 -4.55 2.91 -5.11
C ALA A 94 -5.10 4.12 -5.89
N PHE A 95 -4.38 5.25 -5.89
CA PHE A 95 -4.77 6.40 -6.71
C PHE A 95 -4.67 6.10 -8.21
N THR A 96 -3.64 5.35 -8.63
CA THR A 96 -3.43 4.99 -10.04
C THR A 96 -4.56 4.08 -10.54
N LEU A 97 -4.98 3.09 -9.75
CA LEU A 97 -6.14 2.25 -10.04
C LEU A 97 -7.40 3.11 -10.20
N TRP A 98 -7.65 4.00 -9.25
CA TRP A 98 -8.77 4.93 -9.32
C TRP A 98 -8.76 5.77 -10.59
N GLU A 99 -7.69 6.51 -10.85
CA GLU A 99 -7.67 7.53 -11.91
C GLU A 99 -7.67 6.91 -13.32
N ASN A 100 -6.96 5.79 -13.51
CA ASN A 100 -6.73 5.22 -14.83
C ASN A 100 -7.76 4.15 -15.23
N ILE A 101 -8.34 3.44 -14.27
CA ILE A 101 -9.22 2.29 -14.55
C ILE A 101 -10.65 2.61 -14.12
N TYR A 102 -10.83 2.92 -12.84
CA TYR A 102 -12.17 2.92 -12.25
C TYR A 102 -12.93 4.22 -12.46
N ARG A 103 -12.28 5.37 -12.34
CA ARG A 103 -12.92 6.67 -12.57
C ARG A 103 -13.48 6.79 -13.99
N PRO A 104 -12.74 6.43 -15.07
CA PRO A 104 -13.30 6.41 -16.42
C PRO A 104 -14.44 5.40 -16.58
N ALA A 105 -14.30 4.19 -16.04
CA ALA A 105 -15.34 3.16 -16.12
C ALA A 105 -16.65 3.59 -15.45
N ILE A 106 -16.58 4.20 -14.26
CA ILE A 106 -17.76 4.76 -13.57
C ILE A 106 -18.36 5.92 -14.39
N SER A 107 -17.51 6.75 -15.00
CA SER A 107 -17.93 7.84 -15.89
C SER A 107 -18.81 7.31 -17.03
N GLU A 108 -18.33 6.26 -17.70
CA GLU A 108 -19.01 5.60 -18.81
C GLU A 108 -20.31 4.94 -18.35
N GLU A 109 -20.28 4.16 -17.27
CA GLU A 109 -21.47 3.47 -16.73
C GLU A 109 -22.59 4.43 -16.31
N CYS A 110 -22.24 5.58 -15.73
CA CYS A 110 -23.20 6.55 -15.25
C CYS A 110 -23.59 7.60 -16.31
N GLY A 111 -23.00 7.57 -17.51
CA GLY A 111 -23.21 8.60 -18.53
C GLY A 111 -22.83 10.00 -18.04
N ARG A 112 -21.73 10.12 -17.29
CA ARG A 112 -21.24 11.39 -16.74
C ARG A 112 -19.88 11.70 -17.32
N ASP A 113 -19.63 12.96 -17.64
CA ASP A 113 -18.29 13.39 -18.12
C ASP A 113 -17.28 13.55 -16.98
N CYS A 114 -17.76 13.70 -15.74
CA CYS A 114 -16.90 13.93 -14.58
C CYS A 114 -17.41 13.20 -13.33
N ILE A 115 -16.56 12.31 -12.82
CA ILE A 115 -16.72 11.67 -11.53
C ILE A 115 -15.83 12.38 -10.51
N ASN A 116 -16.45 12.86 -9.43
CA ASN A 116 -15.81 13.58 -8.33
C ASN A 116 -15.97 12.81 -7.03
N SER A 117 -14.85 12.59 -6.34
CA SER A 117 -14.80 12.02 -5.00
C SER A 117 -13.85 12.85 -4.14
N ASP A 118 -14.33 13.25 -2.95
CA ASP A 118 -13.49 13.96 -1.99
C ASP A 118 -12.37 13.05 -1.48
N ALA A 119 -12.66 11.77 -1.22
CA ALA A 119 -11.68 10.78 -0.74
C ALA A 119 -10.56 10.56 -1.75
N PHE A 120 -10.89 10.34 -3.02
CA PHE A 120 -9.85 10.18 -4.06
C PHE A 120 -9.20 11.52 -4.44
N GLY A 121 -9.88 12.64 -4.25
CA GLY A 121 -9.30 13.97 -4.36
C GLY A 121 -8.20 14.23 -3.32
N ASP A 122 -8.42 13.76 -2.09
CA ASP A 122 -7.40 13.79 -1.03
C ASP A 122 -6.30 12.74 -1.25
N LEU A 123 -6.66 11.55 -1.74
CA LEU A 123 -5.68 10.52 -2.11
C LEU A 123 -4.69 11.03 -3.18
N ARG A 124 -5.19 11.85 -4.13
CA ARG A 124 -4.33 12.55 -5.10
C ARG A 124 -3.32 13.48 -4.42
N ARG A 125 -3.73 14.17 -3.36
CA ARG A 125 -2.84 15.06 -2.58
C ARG A 125 -1.78 14.24 -1.87
N TYR A 126 -2.15 13.10 -1.27
CA TYR A 126 -1.21 12.18 -0.67
C TYR A 126 -0.19 11.66 -1.69
N ARG A 127 -0.65 11.17 -2.85
CA ARG A 127 0.25 10.77 -3.95
C ARG A 127 1.23 11.87 -4.31
N ASN A 128 0.75 13.10 -4.51
CA ASN A 128 1.61 14.21 -4.91
C ASN A 128 2.68 14.52 -3.85
N ALA A 129 2.30 14.49 -2.57
CA ALA A 129 3.25 14.63 -1.47
C ALA A 129 4.32 13.53 -1.50
N ILE A 130 3.91 12.26 -1.63
CA ILE A 130 4.79 11.09 -1.71
C ILE A 130 5.78 11.19 -2.89
N LEU A 131 5.27 11.48 -4.09
CA LEU A 131 6.08 11.44 -5.32
C LEU A 131 6.89 12.71 -5.58
N HIS A 132 6.42 13.88 -5.13
CA HIS A 132 6.95 15.16 -5.60
C HIS A 132 7.36 16.12 -4.49
N ASN A 133 6.89 15.96 -3.25
CA ASN A 133 7.17 16.90 -2.16
C ASN A 133 7.96 16.27 -1.01
N LYS A 134 8.85 15.30 -1.32
CA LYS A 134 9.66 14.59 -0.32
C LYS A 134 8.81 13.99 0.81
N GLY A 135 7.61 13.50 0.47
CA GLY A 135 6.64 12.97 1.42
C GLY A 135 5.85 14.02 2.19
N LYS A 136 6.17 15.32 2.12
CA LYS A 136 5.50 16.35 2.91
C LYS A 136 4.19 16.81 2.28
N LEU A 137 3.12 16.86 3.06
CA LEU A 137 1.82 17.33 2.61
C LEU A 137 1.74 18.87 2.70
N ASP A 138 1.46 19.53 1.58
CA ASP A 138 1.43 21.00 1.47
C ASP A 138 0.00 21.57 1.37
N LYS A 139 -0.99 20.71 1.15
CA LYS A 139 -2.39 21.06 0.96
C LYS A 139 -3.26 20.53 2.09
N ASP A 140 -4.31 21.28 2.39
CA ASP A 140 -5.35 20.85 3.32
C ASP A 140 -6.08 19.61 2.79
N ILE A 141 -6.64 18.81 3.69
CA ILE A 141 -7.32 17.54 3.40
C ILE A 141 -8.76 17.64 3.89
N LYS A 142 -9.70 17.04 3.16
CA LYS A 142 -11.13 17.19 3.43
C LYS A 142 -11.70 16.02 4.22
N VAL A 143 -11.40 14.79 3.80
CA VAL A 143 -11.96 13.55 4.36
C VAL A 143 -10.91 12.53 4.76
N LEU A 144 -9.74 12.48 4.11
CA LEU A 144 -8.66 11.58 4.52
C LEU A 144 -7.90 12.11 5.74
N THR A 145 -8.40 11.91 6.96
CA THR A 145 -7.89 12.64 8.15
C THR A 145 -6.59 12.09 8.77
N VAL A 146 -5.99 11.06 8.16
CA VAL A 146 -4.81 10.37 8.71
C VAL A 146 -3.57 11.26 8.74
N PHE A 147 -3.39 12.10 7.72
CA PHE A 147 -2.31 13.08 7.62
C PHE A 147 -2.88 14.46 7.34
N GLY A 148 -2.38 15.46 8.08
CA GLY A 148 -2.71 16.86 7.92
C GLY A 148 -1.65 17.64 7.14
N LYS A 149 -1.99 18.89 6.81
CA LYS A 149 -1.05 19.81 6.16
C LYS A 149 0.18 20.01 7.04
N GLY A 150 1.36 19.82 6.45
CA GLY A 150 2.65 19.90 7.12
C GLY A 150 3.23 18.54 7.50
N ASP A 151 2.41 17.48 7.54
CA ASP A 151 2.87 16.14 7.91
C ASP A 151 3.67 15.49 6.80
N THR A 152 4.58 14.60 7.17
CA THR A 152 5.25 13.68 6.24
C THR A 152 4.44 12.39 6.15
N ILE A 153 4.14 11.95 4.93
CA ILE A 153 3.39 10.73 4.64
C ILE A 153 4.32 9.52 4.73
N GLU A 154 4.50 9.05 5.95
CA GLU A 154 5.22 7.83 6.31
C GLU A 154 4.29 6.89 7.10
N PRO A 155 3.33 6.24 6.42
CA PRO A 155 2.25 5.53 7.09
C PRO A 155 2.74 4.31 7.86
N THR A 156 2.33 4.23 9.14
CA THR A 156 2.31 2.98 9.88
C THR A 156 1.29 2.00 9.28
N ALA A 157 1.33 0.73 9.67
CA ALA A 157 0.34 -0.25 9.23
C ALA A 157 -1.10 0.15 9.61
N GLU A 158 -1.27 0.76 10.79
CA GLU A 158 -2.56 1.24 11.30
C GLU A 158 -3.04 2.47 10.53
N GLN A 159 -2.16 3.42 10.26
CA GLN A 159 -2.47 4.60 9.44
C GLN A 159 -2.86 4.20 8.01
N LEU A 160 -2.14 3.26 7.40
CA LEU A 160 -2.49 2.74 6.08
C LEU A 160 -3.88 2.09 6.11
N ARG A 161 -4.18 1.27 7.12
CA ARG A 161 -5.50 0.66 7.30
C ARG A 161 -6.60 1.71 7.36
N GLU A 162 -6.38 2.78 8.13
CA GLU A 162 -7.35 3.85 8.29
C GLU A 162 -7.56 4.61 6.97
N VAL A 163 -6.50 4.87 6.19
CA VAL A 163 -6.64 5.43 4.83
C VAL A 163 -7.55 4.56 3.97
N PHE A 164 -7.30 3.24 3.91
CA PHE A 164 -8.11 2.37 3.06
C PHE A 164 -9.55 2.24 3.56
N LYS A 165 -9.78 2.22 4.87
CA LYS A 165 -11.13 2.26 5.45
C LYS A 165 -11.89 3.52 5.02
N GLN A 166 -11.24 4.69 5.04
CA GLN A 166 -11.84 5.94 4.59
C GLN A 166 -12.06 5.96 3.07
N LEU A 167 -11.23 5.28 2.27
CA LEU A 167 -11.50 5.07 0.85
C LEU A 167 -12.77 4.23 0.62
N LEU A 168 -13.01 3.17 1.42
CA LEU A 168 -14.25 2.40 1.32
C LEU A 168 -15.49 3.24 1.64
N VAL A 169 -15.41 4.13 2.63
CA VAL A 169 -16.48 5.12 2.88
C VAL A 169 -16.67 6.02 1.66
N GLY A 170 -15.59 6.49 1.05
CA GLY A 170 -15.65 7.25 -0.20
C GLY A 170 -16.27 6.50 -1.38
N LEU A 171 -16.17 5.16 -1.43
CA LEU A 171 -16.88 4.34 -2.41
C LEU A 171 -18.39 4.28 -2.14
N ASN A 172 -18.80 4.25 -0.87
CA ASN A 172 -20.22 4.32 -0.51
C ASN A 172 -20.84 5.66 -0.97
N ASP A 173 -20.11 6.76 -0.78
CA ASP A 173 -20.52 8.09 -1.24
C ASP A 173 -20.67 8.13 -2.77
N LEU A 174 -19.77 7.47 -3.51
CA LEU A 174 -19.89 7.33 -4.96
C LEU A 174 -21.13 6.52 -5.35
N GLY A 175 -21.40 5.42 -4.65
CA GLY A 175 -22.62 4.63 -4.82
C GLY A 175 -23.88 5.49 -4.72
N VAL A 176 -24.01 6.22 -3.62
CA VAL A 176 -25.18 7.10 -3.39
C VAL A 176 -25.26 8.19 -4.47
N ARG A 177 -24.14 8.83 -4.79
CA ARG A 177 -24.11 9.99 -5.69
C ARG A 177 -24.36 9.65 -7.16
N TYR A 178 -23.83 8.53 -7.63
CA TYR A 178 -23.81 8.20 -9.07
C TYR A 178 -24.71 7.03 -9.44
N TYR A 179 -24.98 6.14 -8.49
CA TYR A 179 -25.80 4.94 -8.71
C TYR A 179 -27.13 4.98 -7.92
N GLY A 180 -27.30 5.94 -7.02
CA GLY A 180 -28.52 6.11 -6.22
C GLY A 180 -28.70 5.07 -5.10
N GLU A 181 -27.68 4.28 -4.83
CA GLU A 181 -27.71 3.18 -3.84
C GLU A 181 -26.44 3.21 -2.98
N ASN A 182 -26.58 2.98 -1.68
CA ASN A 182 -25.43 2.78 -0.80
C ASN A 182 -25.03 1.29 -0.82
N PRO A 183 -23.85 0.93 -1.37
CA PRO A 183 -23.41 -0.46 -1.43
C PRO A 183 -23.04 -1.05 -0.06
N GLY A 184 -22.89 -0.23 0.98
CA GLY A 184 -22.59 -0.70 2.34
C GLY A 184 -21.22 -1.35 2.47
N PHE A 185 -20.22 -0.85 1.73
CA PHE A 185 -18.84 -1.33 1.85
C PHE A 185 -18.26 -0.97 3.20
N GLU A 186 -17.70 -1.97 3.87
CA GLU A 186 -17.11 -1.86 5.20
C GLU A 186 -15.80 -2.64 5.26
N TRP A 187 -14.88 -2.17 6.10
CA TRP A 187 -13.63 -2.87 6.36
C TRP A 187 -13.89 -4.27 6.96
N GLY A 188 -13.22 -5.30 6.45
CA GLY A 188 -13.33 -6.66 6.98
C GLY A 188 -14.57 -7.44 6.54
N ARG A 189 -15.47 -6.85 5.76
CA ARG A 189 -16.62 -7.54 5.17
C ARG A 189 -16.36 -7.82 3.69
N ARG A 190 -15.95 -9.05 3.36
CA ARG A 190 -16.07 -9.53 1.97
C ARG A 190 -17.55 -9.76 1.71
N LEU A 191 -18.16 -8.93 0.87
CA LEU A 191 -19.50 -9.21 0.34
C LEU A 191 -19.41 -10.58 -0.34
N ASN A 192 -20.28 -11.49 0.09
CA ASN A 192 -20.22 -12.93 -0.20
C ASN A 192 -19.79 -13.22 -1.66
N ALA A 193 -18.78 -14.09 -1.79
CA ALA A 193 -18.42 -14.72 -3.06
C ALA A 193 -19.54 -15.66 -3.54
#